data_AF-A0A0J8SV69-F1
#
_entry.id   AF-A0A0J8SV69-F1
#
_cell.length_a   1.000
_cell.length_b   1.000
_cell.length_c   1.000
_cell.angle_alpha   90.00
_cell.angle_beta   90.00
_cell.angle_gamma   90.00
#
_symmetry.space_group_name_H-M   'P 1'
#
loop_
_entity.id
_entity.type
_entity.pdbx_description
1 polymer ?
#
loop_
_entity_poly.entity_id
_entity_poly.type
_entity_poly.pdbx_seq_one_letter_code
_entity_poly.pdbx_strand_id
1 'polypeptide(L)'
;MFMFKTRYILSVALVSTALLLQACGNEGSGNQAPEIKPAPKLSNDATTYAHEAWTFMNEVDPLVYNKQIDQIEKRVRQPARKLSTDWRINVKMTDSVTEGKYALCRKALTSLEIWARTTLENGNSLAQKQADYERDKKQCESAIAHPQLGNTDPKQVGVAS
;
A
#
# COMPACT_ATOMS: atom_id res chain seq x y z
N MET A 1 58.13 -13.03 22.86
CA MET A 1 57.10 -13.01 23.93
C MET A 1 55.78 -12.31 23.54
N PHE A 2 55.67 -11.69 22.36
CA PHE A 2 54.42 -10.99 21.94
C PHE A 2 53.43 -11.85 21.12
N MET A 3 53.86 -12.93 20.44
CA MET A 3 52.95 -13.75 19.60
C MET A 3 52.01 -14.68 20.39
N PHE A 4 52.36 -15.04 21.64
CA PHE A 4 51.52 -15.90 22.47
C PHE A 4 50.34 -15.14 23.12
N LYS A 5 50.53 -13.84 23.38
CA LYS A 5 49.52 -12.97 23.99
C LYS A 5 48.38 -12.65 23.00
N THR A 6 48.71 -12.47 21.72
CA THR A 6 47.74 -12.19 20.65
C THR A 6 46.84 -13.40 20.34
N ARG A 7 47.39 -14.62 20.42
CA ARG A 7 46.63 -15.87 20.23
C ARG A 7 45.62 -16.12 21.34
N TYR A 8 45.97 -15.78 22.59
CA TYR A 8 45.07 -15.87 23.74
C TYR A 8 43.93 -14.85 23.69
N ILE A 9 44.21 -13.64 23.20
CA ILE A 9 43.18 -12.60 23.05
C ILE A 9 42.19 -12.98 21.93
N LEU A 10 42.67 -13.55 20.83
CA LEU A 10 41.83 -14.02 19.73
C LEU A 10 40.95 -15.22 20.12
N SER A 11 41.46 -16.16 20.93
CA SER A 11 40.68 -17.30 21.39
C SER A 11 39.59 -16.89 22.40
N VAL A 12 39.85 -15.92 23.28
CA VAL A 12 38.85 -15.39 24.23
C VAL A 12 37.75 -14.59 23.52
N ALA A 13 38.09 -13.85 22.46
CA ALA A 13 37.10 -13.14 21.65
C ALA A 13 36.14 -14.10 20.93
N LEU A 14 36.68 -15.20 20.37
CA LEU A 14 35.89 -16.19 19.62
C LEU A 14 34.91 -16.97 20.52
N VAL A 15 35.32 -17.34 21.73
CA VAL A 15 34.46 -18.03 22.72
C VAL A 15 33.37 -17.11 23.27
N SER A 16 33.65 -15.82 23.43
CA SER A 16 32.65 -14.82 23.88
C SER A 16 31.53 -14.63 22.85
N THR A 17 31.84 -14.69 21.56
CA THR A 17 30.81 -14.66 20.49
C THR A 17 29.90 -15.89 20.51
N ALA A 18 30.41 -17.07 20.87
CA ALA A 18 29.60 -18.28 20.93
C ALA A 18 28.57 -18.27 22.08
N LEU A 19 28.89 -17.59 23.19
CA LEU A 19 27.97 -17.44 24.34
C LEU A 19 26.87 -16.40 24.08
N LEU A 20 27.12 -15.39 23.23
CA LEU A 20 26.10 -14.41 22.85
C LEU A 20 25.11 -14.93 21.78
N LEU A 21 25.45 -15.98 21.04
CA LEU A 21 24.54 -16.58 20.05
C LEU A 21 23.44 -17.48 20.66
N GLN A 22 23.50 -17.79 21.97
CA GLN A 22 22.46 -18.59 22.63
C GLN A 22 21.18 -17.81 22.98
N ALA A 23 21.06 -16.55 22.56
CA ALA A 23 19.85 -15.75 22.78
C ALA A 23 18.81 -15.81 21.61
N CYS A 24 19.08 -16.53 20.53
CA CYS A 24 18.08 -16.85 19.50
C CYS A 24 17.56 -18.28 19.66
N GLY A 25 17.11 -18.60 20.87
CA GLY A 25 16.57 -19.92 21.22
C GLY A 25 15.75 -19.87 22.49
N ASN A 26 15.12 -18.73 22.79
CA ASN A 26 14.11 -18.70 23.84
C ASN A 26 12.82 -19.29 23.26
N GLU A 27 12.72 -20.62 23.25
CA GLU A 27 11.43 -21.29 23.26
C GLU A 27 10.79 -20.96 24.61
N GLY A 28 10.10 -19.82 24.64
CA GLY A 28 9.27 -19.40 25.75
C GLY A 28 8.28 -20.52 26.05
N SER A 29 8.59 -21.28 27.09
CA SER A 29 7.69 -22.23 27.73
C SER A 29 6.69 -21.42 28.54
N GLY A 30 5.53 -21.13 27.93
CA GLY A 30 4.45 -20.42 28.60
C GLY A 30 3.31 -20.01 27.68
N ASN A 31 2.24 -20.81 27.72
CA ASN A 31 0.84 -20.44 27.48
C ASN A 31 0.34 -20.24 26.03
N GLN A 32 -0.65 -21.08 25.72
CA GLN A 32 -1.66 -20.96 24.66
C GLN A 32 -1.08 -20.99 23.25
N ALA A 33 -1.24 -22.14 22.59
CA ALA A 33 -1.26 -22.17 21.13
C ALA A 33 -2.16 -21.01 20.67
N PRO A 34 -1.65 -20.06 19.87
CA PRO A 34 -2.43 -18.90 19.48
C PRO A 34 -3.72 -19.42 18.85
N GLU A 35 -4.86 -19.04 19.44
CA GLU A 35 -6.17 -19.42 18.94
C GLU A 35 -6.22 -19.00 17.48
N ILE A 36 -6.19 -19.98 16.57
CA ILE A 36 -6.22 -19.73 15.14
C ILE A 36 -7.63 -19.25 14.83
N LYS A 37 -7.84 -17.94 14.97
CA LYS A 37 -9.06 -17.30 14.50
C LYS A 37 -9.20 -17.63 13.02
N PRO A 38 -10.39 -18.05 12.57
CA PRO A 38 -10.61 -18.31 11.15
C PRO A 38 -10.20 -17.07 10.37
N ALA A 39 -9.51 -17.27 9.24
CA ALA A 39 -9.15 -16.18 8.36
C ALA A 39 -10.39 -15.32 8.08
N PRO A 40 -10.31 -13.99 8.19
CA PRO A 40 -11.42 -13.11 7.86
C PRO A 40 -11.96 -13.49 6.48
N LYS A 41 -13.27 -13.71 6.37
CA LYS A 41 -13.89 -13.98 5.07
C LYS A 41 -13.78 -12.72 4.23
N LEU A 42 -12.87 -12.74 3.25
CA LEU A 42 -12.71 -11.66 2.29
C LEU A 42 -13.99 -11.52 1.46
N SER A 43 -14.46 -10.30 1.29
CA SER A 43 -15.56 -9.98 0.37
C SER A 43 -15.04 -9.89 -1.06
N ASN A 44 -15.84 -10.29 -2.06
CA ASN A 44 -15.55 -9.98 -3.46
C ASN A 44 -16.15 -8.62 -3.88
N ASP A 45 -16.93 -7.99 -3.01
CA ASP A 45 -17.54 -6.69 -3.25
C ASP A 45 -16.60 -5.57 -2.82
N ALA A 46 -16.16 -4.78 -3.80
CA ALA A 46 -15.30 -3.63 -3.60
C ALA A 46 -16.06 -2.29 -3.57
N THR A 47 -17.39 -2.31 -3.71
CA THR A 47 -18.23 -1.12 -3.89
C THR A 47 -18.05 -0.12 -2.74
N THR A 48 -18.09 -0.58 -1.49
CA THR A 48 -17.89 0.27 -0.31
C THR A 48 -16.55 1.00 -0.37
N TYR A 49 -15.47 0.27 -0.58
CA TYR A 49 -14.13 0.86 -0.66
C TYR A 49 -13.94 1.79 -1.85
N ALA A 50 -14.63 1.52 -2.97
CA ALA A 50 -14.61 2.40 -4.14
C ALA A 50 -15.25 3.76 -3.84
N HIS A 51 -16.43 3.76 -3.21
CA HIS A 51 -17.12 4.99 -2.81
C HIS A 51 -16.34 5.76 -1.73
N GLU A 52 -15.76 5.06 -0.75
CA GLU A 52 -14.88 5.66 0.25
C GLU A 52 -13.67 6.31 -0.41
N ALA A 53 -13.02 5.61 -1.35
CA ALA A 53 -11.88 6.14 -2.11
C ALA A 53 -12.25 7.40 -2.89
N TRP A 54 -13.39 7.38 -3.57
CA TRP A 54 -13.88 8.53 -4.33
C TRP A 54 -14.18 9.74 -3.44
N THR A 55 -14.87 9.51 -2.33
CA THR A 55 -15.19 10.57 -1.36
C THR A 55 -13.89 11.15 -0.79
N PHE A 56 -12.98 10.29 -0.36
CA PHE A 56 -11.68 10.68 0.16
C PHE A 56 -10.87 11.51 -0.83
N MET A 57 -10.75 11.05 -2.09
CA MET A 57 -10.01 11.77 -3.14
C MET A 57 -10.58 13.18 -3.36
N ASN A 58 -11.91 13.32 -3.43
CA ASN A 58 -12.53 14.64 -3.60
C ASN A 58 -12.33 15.57 -2.38
N GLU A 59 -12.27 15.01 -1.17
CA GLU A 59 -11.99 15.79 0.04
C GLU A 59 -10.55 16.31 0.06
N VAL A 60 -9.58 15.48 -0.32
CA VAL A 60 -8.15 15.80 -0.12
C VAL A 60 -7.47 16.44 -1.32
N ASP A 61 -8.09 16.41 -2.50
CA ASP A 61 -7.58 17.05 -3.72
C ASP A 61 -7.06 18.48 -3.48
N PRO A 62 -7.85 19.40 -2.88
CA PRO A 62 -7.40 20.77 -2.68
C PRO A 62 -6.11 20.86 -1.86
N LEU A 63 -5.82 19.90 -0.98
CA LEU A 63 -4.61 19.90 -0.16
C LEU A 63 -3.36 19.68 -1.03
N VAL A 64 -3.45 18.80 -2.03
CA VAL A 64 -2.32 18.49 -2.91
C VAL A 64 -2.17 19.55 -4.01
N TYR A 65 -3.28 19.96 -4.64
CA TYR A 65 -3.26 21.03 -5.66
C TYR A 65 -2.70 22.35 -5.11
N ASN A 66 -3.12 22.73 -3.90
CA ASN A 66 -2.64 23.96 -3.26
C ASN A 66 -1.29 23.79 -2.55
N LYS A 67 -0.65 22.62 -2.68
CA LYS A 67 0.64 22.30 -2.05
C LYS A 67 0.66 22.61 -0.55
N GLN A 68 -0.38 22.19 0.19
CA GLN A 68 -0.44 22.35 1.64
C GLN A 68 0.50 21.34 2.32
N ILE A 69 1.82 21.51 2.12
CA ILE A 69 2.90 20.57 2.50
C ILE A 69 2.73 20.05 3.93
N ASP A 70 2.40 20.94 4.88
CA ASP A 70 2.24 20.61 6.30
C ASP A 70 1.09 19.62 6.58
N GLN A 71 0.13 19.51 5.66
CA GLN A 71 -1.03 18.63 5.78
C GLN A 71 -0.90 17.35 4.97
N ILE A 72 -0.06 17.32 3.93
CA ILE A 72 -0.04 16.23 2.94
C ILE A 72 0.27 14.87 3.58
N GLU A 73 1.26 14.76 4.47
CA GLU A 73 1.58 13.44 5.05
C GLU A 73 0.43 12.88 5.90
N LYS A 74 -0.12 13.70 6.82
CA LYS A 74 -1.13 13.27 7.78
C LYS A 74 -2.53 13.14 7.19
N ARG A 75 -2.91 14.04 6.27
CA ARG A 75 -4.27 14.11 5.71
C ARG A 75 -4.43 13.40 4.37
N VAL A 76 -3.34 13.21 3.62
CA VAL A 76 -3.40 12.60 2.29
C VAL A 76 -2.70 11.26 2.27
N ARG A 77 -1.39 11.21 2.51
CA ARG A 77 -0.59 10.00 2.28
C ARG A 77 -0.91 8.89 3.26
N GLN A 78 -0.93 9.17 4.57
CA GLN A 78 -1.25 8.17 5.58
C GLN A 78 -2.67 7.60 5.41
N PRO A 79 -3.73 8.42 5.25
CA PRO A 79 -5.07 7.89 5.02
C PRO A 79 -5.21 7.14 3.70
N ALA A 80 -4.58 7.60 2.61
CA ALA A 80 -4.58 6.88 1.33
C ALA A 80 -3.95 5.49 1.45
N ARG A 81 -2.82 5.36 2.17
CA ARG A 81 -2.18 4.06 2.44
C ARG A 81 -3.05 3.17 3.31
N LYS A 82 -3.65 3.73 4.36
CA LYS A 82 -4.57 3.00 5.24
C LYS A 82 -5.74 2.45 4.44
N LEU A 83 -6.43 3.30 3.68
CA LEU A 83 -7.57 2.89 2.85
C LEU A 83 -7.17 1.83 1.81
N SER A 84 -6.01 1.99 1.16
CA SER A 84 -5.49 1.00 0.22
C SER A 84 -5.15 -0.35 0.90
N THR A 85 -4.71 -0.31 2.15
CA THR A 85 -4.39 -1.48 2.96
C THR A 85 -5.66 -2.17 3.43
N ASP A 86 -6.61 -1.40 3.98
CA ASP A 86 -7.92 -1.88 4.41
C ASP A 86 -8.65 -2.54 3.23
N TRP A 87 -8.60 -1.93 2.05
CA TRP A 87 -9.13 -2.52 0.81
C TRP A 87 -8.51 -3.90 0.56
N ARG A 88 -7.18 -4.02 0.54
CA ARG A 88 -6.49 -5.31 0.28
C ARG A 88 -6.78 -6.39 1.32
N ILE A 89 -7.02 -5.98 2.57
CA ILE A 89 -7.29 -6.90 3.69
C ILE A 89 -8.72 -7.40 3.66
N ASN A 90 -9.66 -6.63 3.11
CA ASN A 90 -11.09 -6.94 3.21
C ASN A 90 -11.73 -7.34 1.87
N VAL A 91 -11.09 -6.97 0.75
CA VAL A 91 -11.52 -7.33 -0.60
C VAL A 91 -10.57 -8.36 -1.17
N LYS A 92 -11.12 -9.50 -1.59
CA LYS A 92 -10.36 -10.57 -2.22
C LYS A 92 -9.90 -10.10 -3.58
N MET A 93 -8.58 -10.10 -3.79
CA MET A 93 -8.01 -9.96 -5.13
C MET A 93 -8.40 -11.20 -5.93
N THR A 94 -9.40 -11.08 -6.79
CA THR A 94 -9.82 -12.14 -7.70
C THR A 94 -9.88 -11.56 -9.09
N ASP A 95 -9.58 -12.40 -10.06
CA ASP A 95 -9.95 -12.27 -11.47
C ASP A 95 -11.47 -12.02 -11.70
N SER A 96 -12.27 -11.82 -10.65
CA SER A 96 -13.69 -11.51 -10.73
C SER A 96 -13.94 -10.12 -11.31
N VAL A 97 -15.00 -10.08 -12.10
CA VAL A 97 -15.56 -8.88 -12.71
C VAL A 97 -15.91 -7.83 -11.64
N THR A 98 -16.18 -8.19 -10.38
CA THR A 98 -16.54 -7.25 -9.31
C THR A 98 -15.37 -6.46 -8.73
N GLU A 99 -14.20 -7.09 -8.54
CA GLU A 99 -12.99 -6.34 -8.20
C GLU A 99 -12.48 -5.56 -9.42
N GLY A 100 -12.49 -6.19 -10.60
CA GLY A 100 -12.07 -5.55 -11.85
C GLY A 100 -12.76 -4.20 -12.05
N LYS A 101 -14.05 -4.10 -11.75
CA LYS A 101 -14.82 -2.84 -11.81
C LYS A 101 -14.20 -1.69 -11.05
N TYR A 102 -13.88 -1.90 -9.78
CA TYR A 102 -13.45 -0.83 -8.89
C TYR A 102 -11.94 -0.79 -8.67
N ALA A 103 -11.17 -1.70 -9.27
CA ALA A 103 -9.72 -1.68 -9.24
C ALA A 103 -9.13 -0.34 -9.72
N LEU A 104 -9.83 0.36 -10.63
CA LEU A 104 -9.47 1.70 -11.11
C LEU A 104 -9.47 2.75 -9.98
N CYS A 105 -10.35 2.62 -8.98
CA CYS A 105 -10.36 3.51 -7.82
C CYS A 105 -9.19 3.26 -6.87
N ARG A 106 -8.79 1.99 -6.68
CA ARG A 106 -7.58 1.67 -5.93
C ARG A 106 -6.31 2.14 -6.64
N LYS A 107 -6.29 2.07 -7.98
CA LYS A 107 -5.22 2.67 -8.79
C LYS A 107 -5.15 4.19 -8.59
N ALA A 108 -6.29 4.87 -8.63
CA ALA A 108 -6.39 6.30 -8.36
C ALA A 108 -5.80 6.68 -6.98
N LEU A 109 -6.14 5.95 -5.91
CA LEU A 109 -5.54 6.15 -4.57
C LEU A 109 -4.01 6.02 -4.58
N THR A 110 -3.48 5.04 -5.33
CA THR A 110 -2.04 4.83 -5.44
C THR A 110 -1.38 6.00 -6.16
N SER A 111 -1.95 6.46 -7.28
CA SER A 111 -1.45 7.62 -8.02
C SER A 111 -1.53 8.92 -7.21
N LEU A 112 -2.56 9.10 -6.38
CA LEU A 112 -2.68 10.20 -5.42
C LEU A 112 -1.52 10.19 -4.43
N GLU A 113 -1.24 9.04 -3.81
CA GLU A 113 -0.14 8.93 -2.83
C GLU A 113 1.22 9.25 -3.46
N ILE A 114 1.46 8.78 -4.69
CA ILE A 114 2.68 9.06 -5.44
C ILE A 114 2.79 10.55 -5.74
N TRP A 115 1.74 11.18 -6.26
CA TRP A 115 1.73 12.60 -6.57
C TRP A 115 1.91 13.45 -5.30
N ALA A 116 1.22 13.11 -4.22
CA ALA A 116 1.37 13.74 -2.91
C ALA A 116 2.80 13.64 -2.38
N ARG A 117 3.44 12.46 -2.49
CA ARG A 117 4.86 12.29 -2.14
C ARG A 117 5.76 13.18 -3.00
N THR A 118 5.59 13.14 -4.32
CA THR A 118 6.40 13.95 -5.24
C THR A 118 6.21 15.45 -4.99
N THR A 119 5.04 15.87 -4.53
CA THR A 119 4.76 17.25 -4.10
C THR A 119 5.57 17.63 -2.86
N LEU A 120 5.63 16.75 -1.84
CA LEU A 120 6.45 16.95 -0.64
C LEU A 120 7.95 17.03 -0.96
N GLU A 121 8.42 16.17 -1.85
CA GLU A 121 9.83 16.05 -2.24
C GLU A 121 10.25 17.10 -3.27
N ASN A 122 9.31 17.91 -3.78
CA ASN A 122 9.51 18.82 -4.91
C ASN A 122 10.20 18.14 -6.12
N GLY A 123 9.76 16.92 -6.43
CA GLY A 123 10.43 16.08 -7.43
C GLY A 123 10.21 16.54 -8.88
N ASN A 124 11.20 16.30 -9.74
CA ASN A 124 11.23 16.74 -11.14
C ASN A 124 10.08 16.21 -12.03
N SER A 125 9.33 15.20 -11.58
CA SER A 125 8.23 14.58 -12.33
C SER A 125 6.84 14.99 -11.83
N LEU A 126 6.73 16.08 -11.06
CA LEU A 126 5.49 16.52 -10.42
C LEU A 126 4.31 16.62 -11.41
N ALA A 127 4.51 17.29 -12.55
CA ALA A 127 3.47 17.47 -13.55
C ALA A 127 2.98 16.15 -14.15
N GLN A 128 3.90 15.20 -14.40
CA GLN A 128 3.54 13.87 -14.88
C GLN A 128 2.74 13.10 -13.83
N LYS A 129 3.13 13.17 -12.55
CA LYS A 129 2.41 12.49 -11.47
C LYS A 129 1.02 13.07 -11.22
N GLN A 130 0.87 14.38 -11.37
CA GLN A 130 -0.43 15.02 -11.36
C GLN A 130 -1.31 14.52 -12.50
N ALA A 131 -0.81 14.52 -13.73
CA ALA A 131 -1.56 14.04 -14.90
C ALA A 131 -1.93 12.55 -14.79
N ASP A 132 -1.03 11.73 -14.24
CA ASP A 132 -1.30 10.32 -13.97
C ASP A 132 -2.46 10.15 -12.99
N TYR A 133 -2.45 10.93 -11.90
CA TYR A 133 -3.52 10.94 -10.92
C TYR A 133 -4.85 11.41 -11.50
N GLU A 134 -4.87 12.53 -12.21
CA GLU A 134 -6.08 13.08 -12.82
C GLU A 134 -6.74 12.08 -13.79
N ARG A 135 -5.93 11.42 -14.62
CA ARG A 135 -6.39 10.34 -15.51
C ARG A 135 -6.99 9.18 -14.71
N ASP A 136 -6.27 8.67 -13.70
CA ASP A 136 -6.70 7.51 -12.94
C ASP A 136 -7.95 7.82 -12.08
N LYS A 137 -8.06 9.05 -11.54
CA LYS A 137 -9.25 9.55 -10.86
C LYS A 137 -10.46 9.57 -11.78
N LYS A 138 -10.30 10.04 -13.02
CA LYS A 138 -11.37 10.05 -14.03
C LYS A 138 -11.84 8.64 -14.41
N GLN A 139 -10.90 7.69 -14.46
CA GLN A 139 -11.23 6.28 -14.65
C GLN A 139 -12.02 5.71 -13.46
N CYS A 140 -11.68 6.09 -12.23
CA CYS A 140 -12.47 5.74 -11.05
C CYS A 140 -13.89 6.34 -11.07
N GLU A 141 -14.02 7.61 -11.47
CA GLU A 141 -15.33 8.26 -11.63
C GLU A 141 -16.23 7.46 -12.59
N SER A 142 -15.69 7.11 -13.75
CA SER A 142 -16.41 6.28 -14.73
C SER A 142 -16.77 4.90 -14.18
N ALA A 143 -15.89 4.30 -13.38
CA ALA A 143 -16.16 3.01 -12.74
C ALA A 143 -17.29 3.08 -11.72
N ILE A 144 -17.42 4.19 -10.99
CA ILE A 144 -18.51 4.43 -10.03
C ILE A 144 -19.81 4.76 -10.75
N ALA A 145 -19.77 5.56 -11.80
CA ALA A 145 -20.96 5.94 -12.57
C ALA A 145 -21.50 4.76 -13.38
N HIS A 146 -20.61 3.90 -13.90
CA HIS A 146 -20.95 2.77 -14.76
C HIS A 146 -20.26 1.50 -14.28
N PRO A 147 -20.68 0.94 -13.13
CA PRO A 147 -20.08 -0.26 -12.57
C PRO A 147 -20.28 -1.48 -13.47
N GLN A 148 -21.06 -1.43 -14.53
CA GLN A 148 -21.16 -2.49 -15.53
C GLN A 148 -19.98 -2.52 -16.52
N LEU A 149 -19.25 -1.41 -16.71
CA LEU A 149 -18.14 -1.26 -17.67
C LEU A 149 -16.76 -1.48 -17.05
N GLY A 150 -16.71 -2.18 -15.93
CA GLY A 150 -15.50 -2.35 -15.14
C GLY A 150 -14.33 -2.99 -15.85
N ASN A 151 -13.19 -2.28 -15.91
CA ASN A 151 -11.94 -2.72 -16.54
C ASN A 151 -12.11 -3.30 -17.96
N THR A 152 -13.13 -2.87 -18.71
CA THR A 152 -13.20 -3.14 -20.14
C THR A 152 -12.16 -2.29 -20.85
N ASP A 153 -11.19 -2.97 -21.47
CA ASP A 153 -10.21 -2.36 -22.37
C ASP A 153 -10.98 -1.49 -23.40
N PRO A 154 -10.64 -0.20 -23.60
CA PRO A 154 -11.34 0.68 -24.54
C PRO A 154 -11.45 0.07 -25.96
N LYS A 155 -10.57 -0.88 -26.31
CA LYS A 155 -10.60 -1.62 -27.56
C LYS A 155 -11.81 -2.55 -27.73
N GLN A 156 -12.50 -2.93 -26.65
CA GLN A 156 -13.63 -3.87 -26.74
C GLN A 156 -14.99 -3.18 -26.91
N VAL A 157 -15.09 -1.86 -26.69
CA VAL A 157 -16.38 -1.15 -26.75
C VAL A 157 -16.68 -0.57 -28.15
N GLY A 158 -15.86 -0.86 -29.16
CA GLY A 158 -16.25 -0.54 -30.54
C GLY A 158 -15.20 -0.84 -31.58
N VAL A 159 -15.26 -2.03 -32.18
CA VAL A 159 -15.11 -2.24 -33.63
C VAL A 159 -15.96 -3.46 -34.01
N ALA A 160 -17.26 -3.27 -34.22
CA ALA A 160 -17.98 -4.08 -35.20
C ALA A 160 -18.01 -3.24 -36.47
N SER A 161 -17.08 -3.55 -37.38
CA SER A 161 -17.17 -3.14 -38.79
C SER A 161 -18.27 -3.93 -39.49
#